data_AF-D7BFZ4-F1
#
_entry.id   AF-D7BFZ4-F1
#
_cell.length_a   1.000
_cell.length_b   1.000
_cell.length_c   1.000
_cell.angle_alpha   90.00
_cell.angle_beta   90.00
_cell.angle_gamma   90.00
#
_symmetry.space_group_name_H-M   'P 1'
#
loop_
_entity.id
_entity.type
_entity.pdbx_description
1 polymer ?
#
loop_
_entity_poly.entity_id
_entity_poly.type
_entity_poly.pdbx_seq_one_letter_code
_entity_poly.pdbx_strand_id
1 'polypeptide(L)'
;MRPIERDLQRFKEIVRGEVKKRAREFLTREEYLGSLDGQVVSIPLPQLELPRLQYGHNEMGQGEGEGEGQGQGMGGTAGRGGLGPSGHVPVAEMDLEEFLELIGEALKLPRLEPKQGGAVEESSPKYTTLSRRGPESLRHARRTLRQALRRAIQSGIYRPEDPRLVPERDDYRYRAPEPKPRPQAQAALVFALDVSGSMEGEQLRLVRILSYWITAWVKKHFPRLSRHYLLHDAEAWEVSEEDFFRLREGGGTRLSSGIKLAQQVLERYPAQLYNRYVYHFTDGDNWQDDTAEALETLKALLPTLSLYGYAQVRSRYGQGRFIDDLRSHFPSDPALATAELGGRESLPSALKRLLGGSSD
;
A
#
# COMPACT_ATOMS: atom_id res chain seq x y z
N MET A 1 -11.50 29.89 -0.53
CA MET A 1 -11.95 28.52 -0.21
C MET A 1 -13.29 28.62 0.47
N ARG A 2 -14.25 27.78 0.07
CA ARG A 2 -15.56 27.71 0.75
C ARG A 2 -15.35 27.18 2.18
N PRO A 3 -16.15 27.58 3.18
CA PRO A 3 -16.00 27.08 4.57
C PRO A 3 -15.95 25.55 4.67
N ILE A 4 -16.78 24.87 3.87
CA ILE A 4 -16.87 23.40 3.79
C ILE A 4 -15.55 22.76 3.33
N GLU A 5 -14.84 23.39 2.38
CA GLU A 5 -13.54 22.88 1.89
C GLU A 5 -12.46 22.98 2.97
N ARG A 6 -12.51 24.05 3.79
CA ARG A 6 -11.58 24.27 4.89
C ARG A 6 -11.80 23.25 6.02
N ASP A 7 -13.06 22.98 6.36
CA ASP A 7 -13.40 22.01 7.40
C ASP A 7 -13.09 20.57 6.95
N LEU A 8 -13.33 20.24 5.68
CA LEU A 8 -12.92 18.95 5.10
C LEU A 8 -11.40 18.77 5.15
N GLN A 9 -10.63 19.81 4.81
CA GLN A 9 -9.17 19.75 4.86
C GLN A 9 -8.66 19.58 6.29
N ARG A 10 -9.22 20.34 7.23
CA ARG A 10 -8.92 20.21 8.67
C ARG A 10 -9.25 18.81 9.19
N PHE A 11 -10.38 18.23 8.76
CA PHE A 11 -10.75 16.86 9.11
C PHE A 11 -9.72 15.86 8.57
N LYS A 12 -9.34 15.95 7.29
CA LYS A 12 -8.30 15.10 6.71
C LYS A 12 -6.97 15.22 7.45
N GLU A 13 -6.57 16.42 7.86
CA GLU A 13 -5.35 16.64 8.64
C GLU A 13 -5.42 15.96 10.03
N ILE A 14 -6.57 16.02 10.70
CA ILE A 14 -6.78 15.32 11.98
C ILE A 14 -6.70 13.81 11.79
N VAL A 15 -7.39 13.25 10.78
CA VAL A 15 -7.33 11.82 10.45
C VAL A 15 -5.90 11.39 10.16
N ARG A 16 -5.18 12.14 9.31
CA ARG A 16 -3.76 11.87 9.00
C ARG A 16 -2.87 11.90 10.24
N GLY A 17 -3.06 12.88 11.13
CA GLY A 17 -2.31 12.98 12.37
C GLY A 17 -2.56 11.79 13.30
N GLU A 18 -3.80 11.33 13.40
CA GLU A 18 -4.18 10.18 14.22
C GLU A 18 -3.64 8.86 13.65
N VAL A 19 -3.72 8.68 12.33
CA VAL A 19 -3.14 7.52 11.63
C VAL A 19 -1.64 7.45 11.86
N LYS A 20 -0.91 8.57 11.76
CA LYS A 20 0.53 8.59 12.04
C LYS A 20 0.87 8.20 13.48
N LYS A 21 0.11 8.70 14.46
CA LYS A 21 0.31 8.35 15.87
C LYS A 21 0.08 6.87 16.15
N ARG A 22 -0.95 6.29 15.53
CA ARG A 22 -1.40 4.91 15.76
C ARG A 22 -0.96 3.93 14.68
N ALA A 23 -0.06 4.32 13.78
CA ALA A 23 0.42 3.49 12.67
C ALA A 23 0.88 2.09 13.13
N ARG A 24 1.57 2.03 14.27
CA ARG A 24 2.01 0.76 14.88
C ARG A 24 0.85 -0.14 15.28
N GLU A 25 -0.24 0.41 15.81
CA GLU A 25 -1.42 -0.35 16.21
C GLU A 25 -2.21 -0.88 15.01
N PHE A 26 -2.23 -0.15 13.90
CA PHE A 26 -2.91 -0.60 12.70
C PHE A 26 -2.21 -1.80 12.06
N LEU A 27 -0.88 -1.81 12.08
CA LEU A 27 -0.09 -2.90 11.50
C LEU A 27 -0.24 -4.23 12.26
N THR A 28 -0.60 -4.20 13.54
CA THR A 28 -0.74 -5.40 14.38
C THR A 28 -2.14 -6.01 14.34
N ARG A 29 -3.11 -5.34 13.71
CA ARG A 29 -4.51 -5.79 13.64
C ARG A 29 -4.76 -6.56 12.35
N GLU A 30 -5.39 -7.72 12.49
CA GLU A 30 -5.77 -8.58 11.35
C GLU A 30 -7.01 -8.10 10.60
N GLU A 31 -7.77 -7.18 11.20
CA GLU A 31 -8.98 -6.58 10.61
C GLU A 31 -8.69 -5.89 9.26
N TYR A 32 -7.43 -5.53 9.02
CA TYR A 32 -6.97 -4.88 7.80
C TYR A 32 -6.39 -5.85 6.76
N LEU A 33 -6.41 -7.16 7.03
CA LEU A 33 -6.03 -8.19 6.06
C LEU A 33 -7.16 -8.41 5.07
N GLY A 34 -7.15 -7.65 3.98
CA GLY A 34 -8.12 -7.72 2.90
C GLY A 34 -7.51 -8.15 1.57
N SER A 35 -8.30 -8.09 0.50
CA SER A 35 -7.76 -8.17 -0.85
C SER A 35 -7.09 -6.84 -1.19
N LEU A 36 -5.89 -6.88 -1.74
CA LEU A 36 -5.06 -5.70 -2.05
C LEU A 36 -5.60 -4.86 -3.23
N ASP A 37 -6.79 -5.17 -3.77
CA ASP A 37 -7.39 -4.51 -4.92
C ASP A 37 -8.56 -3.60 -4.50
N GLY A 38 -8.34 -2.29 -4.58
CA GLY A 38 -9.40 -1.27 -4.57
C GLY A 38 -10.20 -1.12 -3.28
N GLN A 39 -9.69 -1.62 -2.14
CA GLN A 39 -10.42 -1.54 -0.87
C GLN A 39 -10.23 -0.21 -0.15
N VAL A 40 -11.34 0.26 0.41
CA VAL A 40 -11.39 1.39 1.33
C VAL A 40 -11.11 0.87 2.73
N VAL A 41 -10.08 1.41 3.38
CA VAL A 41 -9.71 1.08 4.76
C VAL A 41 -10.58 1.90 5.71
N SER A 42 -11.32 1.20 6.56
CA SER A 42 -12.17 1.78 7.60
C SER A 42 -11.35 2.02 8.87
N ILE A 43 -11.11 3.29 9.22
CA ILE A 43 -10.30 3.68 10.38
C ILE A 43 -11.20 4.19 11.48
N PRO A 44 -11.23 3.53 12.65
CA PRO A 44 -12.00 4.02 13.80
C PRO A 44 -11.37 5.30 14.34
N LEU A 45 -12.16 6.38 14.40
CA LEU A 45 -11.74 7.64 14.98
C LEU A 45 -11.99 7.67 16.49
N PRO A 46 -11.10 8.32 17.28
CA PRO A 46 -11.37 8.55 18.70
C PRO A 46 -12.62 9.42 18.84
N GLN A 47 -13.55 8.98 19.69
CA GLN A 47 -14.76 9.74 19.97
C GLN A 47 -14.40 10.92 20.88
N LEU A 48 -14.75 12.14 20.47
CA LEU A 48 -14.77 13.27 21.38
C LEU A 48 -15.94 13.08 22.35
N GLU A 49 -15.65 12.84 23.62
CA GLU A 49 -16.66 12.95 24.66
C GLU A 49 -17.06 14.42 24.78
N LEU A 50 -18.25 14.75 24.31
CA LEU A 50 -18.80 16.09 24.50
C LEU A 50 -18.99 16.32 26.00
N PRO A 51 -18.51 17.46 26.55
CA PRO A 51 -18.72 17.77 27.95
C PRO A 51 -20.23 17.80 28.22
N ARG A 52 -20.66 17.01 29.20
CA ARG A 52 -22.05 17.05 29.66
C ARG A 52 -22.21 18.26 30.56
N LEU A 53 -23.05 19.20 30.15
CA LEU A 53 -23.52 20.26 31.03
C LEU A 53 -24.31 19.59 32.17
N GLN A 54 -23.72 19.56 33.35
CA GLN A 54 -24.46 19.25 34.57
C GLN A 54 -25.07 20.55 35.06
N TYR A 55 -26.39 20.59 35.21
CA TYR A 55 -27.04 21.70 35.90
C TYR A 55 -26.58 21.65 37.35
N GLY A 56 -25.90 22.70 37.80
CA GLY A 56 -25.64 22.91 39.23
C GLY A 56 -26.98 23.10 39.96
N HIS A 57 -27.05 22.67 41.21
CA HIS A 57 -28.17 23.05 42.09
C HIS A 57 -28.05 24.54 42.40
N ASN A 58 -28.62 25.37 41.53
CA ASN A 58 -28.83 26.78 41.83
C ASN A 58 -30.18 26.90 42.55
N GLU A 59 -30.14 27.36 43.81
CA GLU A 59 -31.34 27.84 44.48
C GLU A 59 -31.89 29.04 43.69
N MET A 60 -33.09 28.85 43.15
CA MET A 60 -33.99 29.84 42.52
C MET A 60 -33.38 31.20 42.17
N GLY A 61 -32.74 31.30 41.00
CA GLY A 61 -32.47 32.55 40.31
C GLY A 61 -33.32 32.63 39.04
N GLN A 62 -34.44 33.34 39.11
CA GLN A 62 -35.39 33.56 38.02
C GLN A 62 -34.75 34.44 36.94
N GLY A 63 -34.29 33.84 35.84
CA GLY A 63 -33.89 34.56 34.64
C GLY A 63 -35.11 34.77 33.75
N GLU A 64 -35.73 35.93 33.87
CA GLU A 64 -36.88 36.35 33.07
C GLU A 64 -36.39 36.74 31.66
N GLY A 65 -36.69 35.88 30.69
CA GLY A 65 -36.53 36.16 29.26
C GLY A 65 -37.90 35.99 28.60
N GLU A 66 -38.55 37.11 28.28
CA GLU A 66 -39.82 37.14 27.57
C GLU A 66 -39.66 36.54 26.16
N GLY A 67 -40.13 35.32 26.01
CA GLY A 67 -40.35 34.66 24.73
C GLY A 67 -41.67 33.90 24.82
N GLU A 68 -42.75 34.54 24.36
CA GLU A 68 -44.05 33.91 24.24
C GLU A 68 -43.98 32.71 23.28
N GLY A 69 -44.14 31.52 23.84
CA GLY A 69 -44.33 30.28 23.10
C GLY A 69 -45.19 29.33 23.93
N GLN A 70 -46.50 29.40 23.73
CA GLN A 70 -47.43 28.40 24.26
C GLN A 70 -47.09 27.02 23.69
N GLY A 71 -46.54 26.13 24.51
CA GLY A 71 -46.41 24.71 24.23
C GLY A 71 -47.22 23.93 25.25
N GLN A 72 -48.39 23.44 24.82
CA GLN A 72 -49.22 22.49 25.57
C GLN A 72 -48.39 21.31 26.08
N GLY A 73 -48.53 21.01 27.36
CA GLY A 73 -48.05 19.77 27.96
C GLY A 73 -48.82 18.57 27.38
N MET A 74 -48.30 18.01 26.30
CA MET A 74 -48.44 16.58 26.02
C MET A 74 -47.15 15.90 26.48
N GLY A 75 -47.30 14.81 27.22
CA GLY A 75 -46.22 13.90 27.64
C GLY A 75 -45.54 13.23 26.45
N GLY A 76 -44.85 14.03 25.64
CA GLY A 76 -43.84 13.57 24.73
C GLY A 76 -42.64 13.18 25.57
N THR A 77 -42.45 11.88 25.75
CA THR A 77 -41.14 11.29 26.02
C THR A 77 -40.11 12.13 25.30
N ALA A 78 -39.27 12.80 26.10
CA ALA A 78 -38.06 13.44 25.62
C ALA A 78 -37.46 12.49 24.59
N GLY A 79 -37.38 12.96 23.35
CA GLY A 79 -36.69 12.27 22.29
C GLY A 79 -35.26 12.05 22.78
N ARG A 80 -35.05 10.93 23.48
CA ARG A 80 -33.90 10.10 23.31
C ARG A 80 -33.79 9.94 21.79
N GLY A 81 -33.04 10.84 21.16
CA GLY A 81 -32.11 10.46 20.12
C GLY A 81 -31.13 9.47 20.73
N GLY A 82 -31.67 8.31 21.11
CA GLY A 82 -30.90 7.13 21.42
C GLY A 82 -30.27 6.76 20.11
N LEU A 83 -29.02 7.16 19.95
CA LEU A 83 -28.05 6.21 19.42
C LEU A 83 -28.34 4.91 20.15
N GLY A 84 -28.76 3.89 19.39
CA GLY A 84 -29.11 2.58 19.93
C GLY A 84 -27.98 2.00 20.78
N PRO A 85 -28.18 0.83 21.40
CA PRO A 85 -27.24 0.19 22.33
C PRO A 85 -26.03 -0.41 21.59
N SER A 86 -25.36 0.39 20.78
CA SER A 86 -24.12 0.07 20.09
C SER A 86 -23.41 1.39 19.89
N GLY A 87 -22.38 1.63 20.70
CA GLY A 87 -21.46 2.75 20.55
C GLY A 87 -20.73 2.62 19.21
N HIS A 88 -21.40 2.97 18.12
CA HIS A 88 -20.82 2.97 16.80
C HIS A 88 -19.74 4.05 16.77
N VAL A 89 -18.50 3.58 16.93
CA VAL A 89 -17.30 4.39 16.76
C VAL A 89 -17.39 5.04 15.37
N PRO A 90 -17.25 6.37 15.25
CA PRO A 90 -17.23 7.01 13.95
C PRO A 90 -16.08 6.42 13.12
N VAL A 91 -16.41 5.85 11.97
CA VAL A 91 -15.45 5.24 11.04
C VAL A 91 -15.16 6.24 9.93
N ALA A 92 -13.89 6.54 9.70
CA ALA A 92 -13.45 7.26 8.51
C ALA A 92 -13.03 6.26 7.45
N GLU A 93 -13.55 6.45 6.24
CA GLU A 93 -13.16 5.70 5.05
C GLU A 93 -11.98 6.41 4.37
N MET A 94 -10.89 5.68 4.12
CA MET A 94 -9.72 6.18 3.38
C MET A 94 -9.25 5.17 2.35
N ASP A 95 -8.70 5.65 1.24
CA ASP A 95 -8.09 4.79 0.23
C ASP A 95 -6.83 4.09 0.78
N LEU A 96 -6.62 2.84 0.38
CA LEU A 96 -5.47 2.04 0.79
C LEU A 96 -4.15 2.71 0.39
N GLU A 97 -4.09 3.37 -0.78
CA GLU A 97 -2.88 4.04 -1.23
C GLU A 97 -2.49 5.23 -0.34
N GLU A 98 -3.48 6.05 0.06
CA GLU A 98 -3.30 7.17 1.00
C GLU A 98 -2.92 6.64 2.39
N PHE A 99 -3.59 5.57 2.84
CA PHE A 99 -3.27 4.92 4.11
C PHE A 99 -1.83 4.40 4.15
N LEU A 100 -1.38 3.70 3.11
CA LEU A 100 -0.01 3.23 2.99
C LEU A 100 0.98 4.40 2.97
N GLU A 101 0.64 5.55 2.35
CA GLU A 101 1.51 6.73 2.38
C GLU A 101 1.77 7.22 3.80
N LEU A 102 0.71 7.28 4.61
CA LEU A 102 0.79 7.74 5.99
C LEU A 102 1.57 6.76 6.87
N ILE A 103 1.36 5.45 6.69
CA ILE A 103 2.17 4.43 7.37
C ILE A 103 3.63 4.53 6.95
N GLY A 104 3.89 4.67 5.66
CA GLY A 104 5.23 4.81 5.11
C GLY A 104 5.98 6.00 5.69
N GLU A 105 5.30 7.14 5.81
CA GLU A 105 5.86 8.32 6.45
C GLU A 105 6.08 8.11 7.96
N ALA A 106 5.10 7.52 8.66
CA ALA A 106 5.18 7.28 10.10
C ALA A 106 6.30 6.31 10.49
N LEU A 107 6.53 5.27 9.68
CA LEU A 107 7.58 4.28 9.89
C LEU A 107 8.91 4.61 9.20
N LYS A 108 8.96 5.72 8.45
CA LYS A 108 10.10 6.07 7.57
C LYS A 108 10.52 4.90 6.68
N LEU A 109 9.56 4.27 6.02
CA LEU A 109 9.84 3.17 5.10
C LEU A 109 10.62 3.70 3.88
N PRO A 110 11.62 2.95 3.38
CA PRO A 110 12.38 3.38 2.22
C PRO A 110 11.49 3.35 0.96
N ARG A 111 11.77 4.29 0.06
CA ARG A 111 11.16 4.28 -1.28
C ARG A 111 11.88 3.23 -2.12
N LEU A 112 11.11 2.31 -2.70
CA LEU A 112 11.67 1.28 -3.56
C LEU A 112 11.95 1.88 -4.94
N GLU A 113 13.21 1.82 -5.36
CA GLU A 113 13.62 2.39 -6.64
C GLU A 113 13.38 1.41 -7.81
N PRO A 114 12.84 1.90 -8.93
CA PRO A 114 12.64 1.09 -10.12
C PRO A 114 13.96 0.84 -10.86
N LYS A 115 14.18 -0.39 -11.33
CA LYS A 115 15.29 -0.66 -12.26
C LYS A 115 15.03 0.00 -13.60
N GLN A 116 16.07 0.62 -14.15
CA GLN A 116 15.98 1.47 -15.36
C GLN A 116 15.60 0.70 -16.64
N GLY A 117 15.78 -0.63 -16.68
CA GLY A 117 15.54 -1.45 -17.88
C GLY A 117 14.09 -1.92 -18.08
N GLY A 118 13.25 -1.89 -17.04
CA GLY A 118 11.92 -2.51 -17.05
C GLY A 118 10.81 -1.72 -17.74
N ALA A 119 11.13 -0.88 -18.72
CA ALA A 119 10.15 -0.01 -19.38
C ALA A 119 9.17 -0.82 -20.26
N VAL A 120 8.12 -1.38 -19.67
CA VAL A 120 6.97 -1.87 -20.45
C VAL A 120 6.05 -0.70 -20.75
N GLU A 121 5.76 -0.54 -22.04
CA GLU A 121 4.93 0.52 -22.57
C GLU A 121 3.48 0.32 -22.15
N GLU A 122 2.99 1.14 -21.23
CA GLU A 122 1.56 1.35 -21.05
C GLU A 122 1.22 2.81 -21.35
N SER A 123 0.40 3.00 -22.38
CA SER A 123 0.02 4.32 -22.88
C SER A 123 -1.05 4.93 -21.98
N SER A 124 -0.70 5.90 -21.14
CA SER A 124 -1.73 6.79 -20.58
C SER A 124 -2.13 7.79 -21.68
N PRO A 125 -3.41 7.91 -22.05
CA PRO A 125 -3.84 8.87 -23.06
C PRO A 125 -3.85 10.28 -22.47
N LYS A 126 -2.67 10.91 -22.33
CA LYS A 126 -2.63 12.36 -22.14
C LYS A 126 -2.92 13.01 -23.48
N TYR A 127 -4.04 13.72 -23.55
CA TYR A 127 -4.50 14.45 -24.72
C TYR A 127 -3.65 15.71 -24.99
N THR A 128 -2.41 15.51 -25.44
CA THR A 128 -1.41 16.57 -25.61
C THR A 128 -1.23 16.94 -27.09
N THR A 129 -1.39 15.97 -27.99
CA THR A 129 -1.22 16.17 -29.43
C THR A 129 -2.47 16.78 -30.07
N LEU A 130 -2.31 17.32 -31.28
CA LEU A 130 -3.41 17.84 -32.06
C LEU A 130 -3.62 16.99 -33.31
N SER A 131 -4.85 16.53 -33.50
CA SER A 131 -5.31 15.93 -34.74
C SER A 131 -6.19 16.91 -35.51
N ARG A 132 -6.28 16.73 -36.83
CA ARG A 132 -7.23 17.46 -37.69
C ARG A 132 -8.63 16.84 -37.67
N ARG A 133 -8.76 15.62 -37.14
CA ARG A 133 -10.03 14.87 -37.04
C ARG A 133 -10.16 14.28 -35.64
N GLY A 134 -11.37 14.30 -35.09
CA GLY A 134 -11.67 13.74 -33.78
C GLY A 134 -13.11 14.04 -33.34
N PRO A 135 -13.53 13.55 -32.17
CA PRO A 135 -14.86 13.83 -31.61
C PRO A 135 -15.02 15.32 -31.28
N GLU A 136 -16.21 15.90 -31.49
CA GLU A 136 -16.49 17.32 -31.17
C GLU A 136 -16.23 17.66 -29.69
N SER A 137 -16.37 16.69 -28.78
CA SER A 137 -16.07 16.86 -27.35
C SER A 137 -14.58 17.17 -27.08
N LEU A 138 -13.68 16.71 -27.94
CA LEU A 138 -12.23 16.92 -27.82
C LEU A 138 -11.73 18.09 -28.68
N ARG A 139 -12.64 18.88 -29.26
CA ARG A 139 -12.28 20.01 -30.12
C ARG A 139 -11.62 21.14 -29.34
N HIS A 140 -10.45 21.56 -29.81
CA HIS A 140 -9.73 22.69 -29.25
C HIS A 140 -10.17 24.00 -29.93
N ALA A 141 -11.22 24.62 -29.39
CA ALA A 141 -11.84 25.83 -29.96
C ALA A 141 -10.86 26.98 -30.26
N ARG A 142 -10.01 27.37 -29.28
CA ARG A 142 -9.01 28.45 -29.48
C ARG A 142 -8.03 28.18 -30.62
N ARG A 143 -7.55 26.93 -30.75
CA ARG A 143 -6.58 26.57 -31.80
C ARG A 143 -7.26 26.41 -33.17
N THR A 144 -8.50 25.95 -33.18
CA THR A 144 -9.35 25.91 -34.39
C THR A 144 -9.59 27.32 -34.93
N LEU A 145 -10.01 28.25 -34.07
CA LEU A 145 -10.24 29.65 -34.45
C LEU A 145 -8.94 30.34 -34.90
N ARG A 146 -7.82 30.06 -34.23
CA ARG A 146 -6.51 30.60 -34.65
C ARG A 146 -6.11 30.11 -36.04
N GLN A 147 -6.40 28.86 -36.38
CA GLN A 147 -6.13 28.32 -37.70
C GLN A 147 -7.05 28.94 -38.76
N ALA A 148 -8.35 29.06 -38.46
CA ALA A 148 -9.31 29.74 -39.32
C ALA A 148 -8.92 31.20 -39.58
N LEU A 149 -8.44 31.91 -38.56
CA LEU A 149 -7.93 33.28 -38.70
C LEU A 149 -6.68 33.33 -39.59
N ARG A 150 -5.72 32.42 -39.38
CA ARG A 150 -4.52 32.34 -40.24
C ARG A 150 -4.89 32.11 -41.70
N ARG A 151 -5.84 31.21 -41.97
CA ARG A 151 -6.36 30.95 -43.31
C ARG A 151 -7.05 32.18 -43.88
N ALA A 152 -7.97 32.81 -43.14
CA ALA A 152 -8.72 33.97 -43.60
C ALA A 152 -7.83 35.18 -43.94
N ILE A 153 -6.74 35.38 -43.19
CA ILE A 153 -5.72 36.39 -43.49
C ILE A 153 -4.95 36.01 -44.76
N GLN A 154 -4.49 34.76 -44.89
CA GLN A 154 -3.76 34.28 -46.07
C GLN A 154 -4.59 34.35 -47.36
N SER A 155 -5.89 34.09 -47.27
CA SER A 155 -6.81 34.15 -48.42
C SER A 155 -7.32 35.55 -48.72
N GLY A 156 -6.96 36.56 -47.92
CA GLY A 156 -7.43 37.95 -48.09
C GLY A 156 -8.92 38.17 -47.81
N ILE A 157 -9.58 37.21 -47.17
CA ILE A 157 -11.03 37.25 -46.88
C ILE A 157 -11.30 37.95 -45.53
N TYR A 158 -10.28 38.03 -44.67
CA TYR A 158 -10.39 38.65 -43.36
C TYR A 158 -10.60 40.17 -43.45
N ARG A 159 -11.69 40.66 -42.84
CA ARG A 159 -12.00 42.09 -42.72
C ARG A 159 -11.89 42.51 -41.25
N PRO A 160 -11.00 43.45 -40.90
CA PRO A 160 -10.87 43.95 -39.54
C PRO A 160 -12.17 44.58 -38.99
N GLU A 161 -13.00 45.15 -39.86
CA GLU A 161 -14.22 45.87 -39.51
C GLU A 161 -15.42 44.93 -39.25
N ASP A 162 -15.37 43.68 -39.75
CA ASP A 162 -16.36 42.62 -39.51
C ASP A 162 -15.63 41.26 -39.34
N PRO A 163 -15.11 40.95 -38.15
CA PRO A 163 -14.20 39.82 -37.90
C PRO A 163 -14.96 38.48 -37.80
N ARG A 164 -15.79 38.16 -38.79
CA ARG A 164 -16.50 36.88 -38.87
C ARG A 164 -15.57 35.79 -39.36
N LEU A 165 -15.35 34.80 -38.50
CA LEU A 165 -14.52 33.64 -38.79
C LEU A 165 -15.39 32.39 -38.75
N VAL A 166 -15.61 31.79 -39.92
CA VAL A 166 -16.26 30.48 -40.03
C VAL A 166 -15.16 29.43 -40.23
N PRO A 167 -14.90 28.56 -39.24
CA PRO A 167 -13.93 27.48 -39.41
C PRO A 167 -14.37 26.50 -40.50
N GLU A 168 -13.45 26.11 -41.36
CA GLU A 168 -13.64 25.06 -42.35
C GLU A 168 -13.09 23.73 -41.86
N ARG A 169 -13.36 22.63 -42.60
CA ARG A 169 -12.93 21.26 -42.24
C ARG A 169 -11.44 21.16 -41.90
N ASP A 170 -10.58 21.92 -42.57
CA ASP A 170 -9.13 21.89 -42.36
C ASP A 170 -8.65 22.77 -41.20
N ASP A 171 -9.52 23.63 -40.65
CA ASP A 171 -9.22 24.49 -39.51
C ASP A 171 -9.41 23.74 -38.18
N TYR A 172 -10.25 22.69 -38.16
CA TYR A 172 -10.53 21.96 -36.93
C TYR A 172 -9.26 21.32 -36.35
N ARG A 173 -9.12 21.52 -35.03
CA ARG A 173 -8.05 20.92 -34.23
C ARG A 173 -8.70 20.22 -33.06
N TYR A 174 -8.44 18.93 -32.93
CA TYR A 174 -8.91 18.05 -31.87
C TYR A 174 -7.74 17.66 -30.99
N ARG A 175 -7.97 17.54 -29.69
CA ARG A 175 -6.97 16.96 -28.79
C ARG A 175 -6.89 15.47 -29.08
N ALA A 176 -5.72 15.00 -29.47
CA ALA A 176 -5.42 13.60 -29.66
C ALA A 176 -4.62 13.08 -28.45
N PRO A 177 -4.84 11.82 -28.04
CA PRO A 177 -3.97 11.19 -27.07
C PRO A 177 -2.59 11.02 -27.70
N GLU A 178 -1.55 11.46 -27.01
CA GLU A 178 -0.19 11.08 -27.32
C GLU A 178 0.18 9.92 -26.40
N PRO A 179 0.43 8.71 -26.91
CA PRO A 179 0.95 7.64 -26.09
C PRO A 179 2.36 8.04 -25.67
N LYS A 180 2.50 8.54 -24.45
CA LYS A 180 3.82 8.64 -23.82
C LYS A 180 4.12 7.29 -23.18
N PRO A 181 5.17 6.57 -23.60
CA PRO A 181 5.58 5.37 -22.90
C PRO A 181 5.95 5.78 -21.48
N ARG A 182 5.19 5.28 -20.51
CA ARG A 182 5.60 5.35 -19.11
C ARG A 182 6.32 4.06 -18.80
N PRO A 183 7.60 4.10 -18.40
CA PRO A 183 8.26 2.90 -17.91
C PRO A 183 7.51 2.46 -16.65
N GLN A 184 6.76 1.37 -16.73
CA GLN A 184 6.21 0.75 -15.54
C GLN A 184 7.24 -0.20 -14.96
N ALA A 185 7.75 0.16 -13.80
CA ALA A 185 8.64 -0.71 -13.06
C ALA A 185 7.89 -1.97 -12.61
N GLN A 186 8.54 -3.11 -12.79
CA GLN A 186 7.98 -4.42 -12.45
C GLN A 186 8.76 -5.04 -11.31
N ALA A 187 8.05 -5.82 -10.49
CA ALA A 187 8.65 -6.56 -9.41
C ALA A 187 8.18 -8.01 -9.39
N ALA A 188 9.08 -8.90 -8.98
CA ALA A 188 8.80 -10.28 -8.64
C ALA A 188 9.03 -10.45 -7.14
N LEU A 189 8.02 -10.93 -6.44
CA LEU A 189 7.99 -11.12 -5.00
C LEU A 189 7.80 -12.60 -4.70
N VAL A 190 8.79 -13.21 -4.06
CA VAL A 190 8.78 -14.63 -3.68
C VAL A 190 8.73 -14.72 -2.16
N PHE A 191 7.72 -15.39 -1.64
CA PHE A 191 7.63 -15.76 -0.23
C PHE A 191 8.01 -17.23 -0.07
N ALA A 192 8.97 -17.53 0.78
CA ALA A 192 9.35 -18.87 1.19
C ALA A 192 8.99 -19.05 2.67
N LEU A 193 8.32 -20.15 2.99
CA LEU A 193 7.89 -20.49 4.34
C LEU A 193 8.29 -21.91 4.68
N ASP A 194 8.95 -22.04 5.82
CA ASP A 194 9.29 -23.31 6.43
C ASP A 194 8.04 -23.98 7.01
N VAL A 195 7.80 -25.22 6.60
CA VAL A 195 6.70 -26.05 7.09
C VAL A 195 7.24 -26.99 8.17
N SER A 196 7.50 -26.42 9.34
CA SER A 196 7.95 -27.14 10.53
C SER A 196 6.85 -27.15 11.60
N GLY A 197 6.91 -28.13 12.51
CA GLY A 197 5.90 -28.27 13.58
C GLY A 197 5.86 -27.09 14.58
N SER A 198 6.85 -26.20 14.53
CA SER A 198 6.92 -24.95 15.30
C SER A 198 6.23 -23.77 14.61
N MET A 199 6.00 -23.85 13.28
CA MET A 199 5.37 -22.82 12.46
C MET A 199 3.85 -22.97 12.48
N GLU A 200 3.27 -22.95 13.68
CA GLU A 200 1.83 -23.14 13.90
C GLU A 200 1.17 -21.98 14.66
N GLY A 201 -0.14 -21.79 14.43
CA GLY A 201 -0.94 -20.81 15.18
C GLY A 201 -0.48 -19.36 15.05
N GLU A 202 0.19 -18.84 16.07
CA GLU A 202 0.59 -17.43 16.19
C GLU A 202 1.70 -17.06 15.19
N GLN A 203 2.61 -17.98 14.91
CA GLN A 203 3.74 -17.77 14.00
C GLN A 203 3.24 -17.50 12.58
N LEU A 204 2.36 -18.35 12.04
CA LEU A 204 1.75 -18.12 10.73
C LEU A 204 0.89 -16.85 10.67
N ARG A 205 0.26 -16.49 11.79
CA ARG A 205 -0.50 -15.25 11.89
C ARG A 205 0.41 -14.03 11.74
N LEU A 206 1.59 -14.02 12.36
CA LEU A 206 2.60 -12.97 12.15
C LEU A 206 3.10 -12.94 10.70
N VAL A 207 3.42 -14.10 10.12
CA VAL A 207 3.87 -14.22 8.73
C VAL A 207 2.81 -13.70 7.75
N ARG A 208 1.54 -14.02 7.97
CA ARG A 208 0.42 -13.53 7.16
C ARG A 208 0.29 -12.02 7.21
N ILE A 209 0.43 -11.42 8.40
CA ILE A 209 0.38 -9.97 8.56
C ILE A 209 1.56 -9.31 7.84
N LEU A 210 2.78 -9.83 8.01
CA LEU A 210 3.97 -9.27 7.35
C LEU A 210 3.92 -9.39 5.85
N SER A 211 3.64 -10.58 5.32
CA SER A 211 3.54 -10.82 3.88
C SER A 211 2.49 -9.93 3.24
N TYR A 212 1.35 -9.70 3.90
CA TYR A 212 0.35 -8.74 3.45
C TYR A 212 0.91 -7.31 3.36
N TRP A 213 1.51 -6.78 4.43
CA TRP A 213 2.04 -5.40 4.44
C TRP A 213 3.21 -5.21 3.47
N ILE A 214 4.09 -6.19 3.37
CA ILE A 214 5.17 -6.21 2.37
C ILE A 214 4.57 -6.14 0.98
N THR A 215 3.60 -7.00 0.68
CA THR A 215 2.94 -7.01 -0.63
C THR A 215 2.25 -5.69 -0.92
N ALA A 216 1.53 -5.11 0.06
CA ALA A 216 0.87 -3.82 -0.07
C ALA A 216 1.87 -2.70 -0.39
N TRP A 217 3.00 -2.65 0.32
CA TRP A 217 4.04 -1.65 0.12
C TRP A 217 4.74 -1.79 -1.23
N VAL A 218 5.08 -3.02 -1.62
CA VAL A 218 5.73 -3.31 -2.91
C VAL A 218 4.77 -3.00 -4.07
N LYS A 219 3.50 -3.42 -3.97
CA LYS A 219 2.47 -3.16 -4.99
C LYS A 219 2.22 -1.67 -5.21
N LYS A 220 2.29 -0.86 -4.14
CA LYS A 220 2.22 0.60 -4.24
C LYS A 220 3.32 1.19 -5.12
N HIS A 221 4.54 0.66 -5.04
CA HIS A 221 5.68 1.14 -5.84
C HIS A 221 5.74 0.48 -7.23
N PHE A 222 5.26 -0.76 -7.33
CA PHE A 222 5.27 -1.59 -8.53
C PHE A 222 3.87 -2.12 -8.80
N PRO A 223 3.03 -1.39 -9.56
CA PRO A 223 1.68 -1.83 -9.88
C PRO A 223 1.63 -3.20 -10.58
N ARG A 224 2.68 -3.52 -11.36
CA ARG A 224 2.90 -4.84 -11.97
C ARG A 224 3.78 -5.69 -11.07
N LEU A 225 3.12 -6.44 -10.19
CA LEU A 225 3.75 -7.33 -9.22
C LEU A 225 3.41 -8.80 -9.52
N SER A 226 4.42 -9.62 -9.77
CA SER A 226 4.29 -11.08 -9.79
C SER A 226 4.57 -11.63 -8.40
N ARG A 227 3.70 -12.51 -7.89
CA ARG A 227 3.78 -13.08 -6.54
C ARG A 227 3.90 -14.59 -6.62
N HIS A 228 4.83 -15.15 -5.87
CA HIS A 228 5.03 -16.60 -5.76
C HIS A 228 5.13 -16.99 -4.30
N TYR A 229 4.53 -18.12 -3.97
CA TYR A 229 4.48 -18.66 -2.61
C TYR A 229 5.11 -20.04 -2.63
N LEU A 230 6.14 -20.24 -1.82
CA LEU A 230 6.93 -21.45 -1.74
C LEU A 230 6.82 -22.02 -0.34
N LEU A 231 6.49 -23.29 -0.25
CA LEU A 231 6.61 -24.06 0.98
C LEU A 231 7.85 -24.92 0.88
N HIS A 232 8.53 -25.12 2.00
CA HIS A 232 9.64 -26.06 2.04
C HIS A 232 9.76 -26.77 3.39
N ASP A 233 10.26 -28.00 3.32
CA ASP A 233 10.70 -28.81 4.42
C ASP A 233 12.08 -29.42 4.06
N ALA A 234 12.17 -30.73 3.80
CA ALA A 234 13.29 -31.39 3.15
C ALA A 234 13.33 -31.12 1.63
N GLU A 235 12.17 -30.91 1.02
CA GLU A 235 11.99 -30.50 -0.37
C GLU A 235 11.19 -29.19 -0.44
N ALA A 236 11.20 -28.51 -1.58
CA ALA A 236 10.48 -27.24 -1.75
C ALA A 236 9.53 -27.33 -2.95
N TRP A 237 8.35 -26.73 -2.83
CA TRP A 237 7.35 -26.67 -3.90
C TRP A 237 6.60 -25.33 -3.93
N GLU A 238 6.10 -24.95 -5.11
CA GLU A 238 5.31 -23.74 -5.33
C GLU A 238 3.82 -24.03 -5.04
N VAL A 239 3.15 -23.13 -4.31
CA VAL A 239 1.75 -23.25 -3.90
C VAL A 239 0.95 -21.99 -4.22
N SER A 240 -0.37 -22.08 -4.08
CA SER A 240 -1.26 -20.91 -4.14
C SER A 240 -1.16 -20.05 -2.87
N GLU A 241 -1.60 -18.79 -2.95
CA GLU A 241 -1.68 -17.89 -1.78
C GLU A 241 -2.55 -18.46 -0.66
N GLU A 242 -3.66 -19.13 -1.01
CA GLU A 242 -4.55 -19.74 -0.02
C GLU A 242 -3.89 -20.91 0.71
N ASP A 243 -3.18 -21.75 -0.06
CA ASP A 243 -2.51 -22.95 0.43
C ASP A 243 -1.31 -22.60 1.32
N PHE A 244 -0.58 -21.54 0.97
CA PHE A 244 0.57 -21.04 1.74
C PHE A 244 0.24 -20.76 3.22
N PHE A 245 -0.99 -20.36 3.54
CA PHE A 245 -1.42 -20.09 4.92
C PHE A 245 -2.28 -21.22 5.54
N ARG A 246 -2.59 -22.28 4.78
CA ARG A 246 -3.48 -23.38 5.21
C ARG A 246 -2.77 -24.72 5.35
N LEU A 247 -1.80 -25.03 4.48
CA LEU A 247 -1.13 -26.32 4.44
C LEU A 247 -0.32 -26.58 5.72
N ARG A 248 -0.31 -27.85 6.13
CA ARG A 248 0.25 -28.37 7.37
C ARG A 248 0.86 -29.74 7.06
N GLU A 249 2.09 -29.76 6.55
CA GLU A 249 2.82 -31.01 6.34
C GLU A 249 4.11 -30.96 7.14
N GLY A 250 4.18 -31.74 8.22
CA GLY A 250 5.33 -31.76 9.10
C GLY A 250 6.47 -32.57 8.49
N GLY A 251 7.61 -31.91 8.26
CA GLY A 251 8.86 -32.52 7.83
C GLY A 251 10.06 -31.95 8.60
N GLY A 252 11.27 -32.42 8.27
CA GLY A 252 12.50 -31.77 8.74
C GLY A 252 12.77 -30.48 7.95
N THR A 253 13.51 -29.53 8.52
CA THR A 253 13.77 -28.24 7.85
C THR A 253 15.12 -28.22 7.13
N ARG A 254 15.09 -28.05 5.81
CA ARG A 254 16.25 -27.73 4.97
C ARG A 254 16.05 -26.38 4.29
N LEU A 255 16.74 -25.37 4.77
CA LEU A 255 16.65 -24.01 4.25
C LEU A 255 17.19 -23.89 2.82
N SER A 256 18.18 -24.71 2.44
CA SER A 256 18.74 -24.69 1.09
C SER A 256 17.70 -25.04 0.01
N SER A 257 16.72 -25.91 0.33
CA SER A 257 15.68 -26.34 -0.61
C SER A 257 14.81 -25.15 -1.04
N GLY A 258 14.34 -24.35 -0.08
CA GLY A 258 13.55 -23.15 -0.33
C GLY A 258 14.32 -22.08 -1.12
N ILE A 259 15.61 -21.88 -0.82
CA ILE A 259 16.46 -20.90 -1.53
C ILE A 259 16.69 -21.33 -2.98
N LYS A 260 16.96 -22.62 -3.23
CA LYS A 260 17.12 -23.16 -4.59
C LYS A 260 15.85 -23.02 -5.42
N LEU A 261 14.69 -23.32 -4.84
CA LEU A 261 13.43 -23.13 -5.55
C LEU A 261 13.14 -21.66 -5.83
N ALA A 262 13.42 -20.77 -4.88
CA ALA A 262 13.32 -19.33 -5.10
C ALA A 262 14.21 -18.86 -6.26
N GLN A 263 15.44 -19.37 -6.35
CA GLN A 263 16.34 -19.10 -7.47
C GLN A 263 15.72 -19.56 -8.80
N GLN A 264 15.20 -20.79 -8.88
CA GLN A 264 14.55 -21.33 -10.08
C GLN A 264 13.33 -20.49 -10.49
N VAL A 265 12.48 -20.10 -9.54
CA VAL A 265 11.32 -19.24 -9.81
C VAL A 265 11.74 -17.89 -10.39
N LEU A 266 12.84 -17.32 -9.88
CA LEU A 266 13.36 -16.01 -10.31
C LEU A 266 14.04 -16.03 -11.68
N GLU A 267 14.39 -17.20 -12.23
CA GLU A 267 14.88 -17.32 -13.60
C GLU A 267 13.84 -16.83 -14.62
N ARG A 268 12.54 -16.96 -14.29
CA ARG A 268 11.42 -16.45 -15.08
C ARG A 268 11.40 -14.92 -15.20
N TYR A 269 12.14 -14.20 -14.34
CA TYR A 269 12.06 -12.75 -14.18
C TYR A 269 13.42 -12.07 -14.33
N PRO A 270 13.91 -11.70 -15.51
CA PRO A 270 15.27 -11.18 -15.71
C PRO A 270 15.64 -9.99 -14.79
N ALA A 271 16.80 -10.07 -14.11
CA ALA A 271 17.23 -9.09 -13.09
C ALA A 271 17.43 -7.66 -13.62
N GLN A 272 17.55 -7.48 -14.94
CA GLN A 272 17.68 -6.18 -15.59
C GLN A 272 16.33 -5.47 -15.73
N LEU A 273 15.23 -6.24 -15.79
CA LEU A 273 13.88 -5.76 -16.04
C LEU A 273 13.02 -5.74 -14.77
N TYR A 274 13.26 -6.71 -13.86
CA TYR A 274 12.47 -6.88 -12.64
C TYR A 274 13.28 -6.55 -11.40
N ASN A 275 12.64 -5.83 -10.47
CA ASN A 275 13.06 -5.82 -9.07
C ASN A 275 12.69 -7.16 -8.44
N ARG A 276 13.67 -7.87 -7.89
CA ARG A 276 13.47 -9.21 -7.33
C ARG A 276 13.55 -9.14 -5.81
N TYR A 277 12.48 -9.58 -5.15
CA TYR A 277 12.38 -9.62 -3.70
C TYR A 277 12.13 -11.06 -3.26
N VAL A 278 12.92 -11.54 -2.31
CA VAL A 278 12.71 -12.85 -1.68
C VAL A 278 12.54 -12.63 -0.19
N TYR A 279 11.49 -13.19 0.39
CA TYR A 279 11.21 -13.14 1.81
C TYR A 279 11.09 -14.55 2.35
N HIS A 280 11.98 -14.90 3.27
CA HIS A 280 12.08 -16.23 3.84
C HIS A 280 11.66 -16.18 5.31
N PHE A 281 10.62 -16.94 5.66
CA PHE A 281 10.07 -17.06 7.01
C PHE A 281 10.35 -18.47 7.56
N THR A 282 11.02 -18.53 8.70
CA THR A 282 11.36 -19.79 9.40
C THR A 282 11.54 -19.51 10.89
N ASP A 283 11.51 -20.53 11.73
CA ASP A 283 11.92 -20.44 13.13
C ASP A 283 13.45 -20.47 13.33
N GLY A 284 14.19 -20.69 12.23
CA GLY A 284 15.64 -20.70 12.14
C GLY A 284 16.30 -22.04 12.45
N ASP A 285 15.51 -23.09 12.69
CA ASP A 285 16.04 -24.44 12.81
C ASP A 285 16.45 -24.97 11.44
N ASN A 286 17.65 -25.52 11.35
CA ASN A 286 18.16 -26.09 10.11
C ASN A 286 19.00 -27.33 10.41
N TRP A 287 19.05 -28.25 9.46
CA TRP A 287 19.98 -29.38 9.54
C TRP A 287 21.42 -28.88 9.40
N GLN A 288 22.33 -29.39 10.25
CA GLN A 288 23.72 -28.90 10.29
C GLN A 288 24.44 -29.04 8.95
N ASP A 289 24.16 -30.11 8.20
CA ASP A 289 24.76 -30.36 6.89
C ASP A 289 24.18 -29.45 5.78
N ASP A 290 23.04 -28.80 6.02
CA ASP A 290 22.34 -27.95 5.04
C ASP A 290 22.80 -26.48 5.09
N THR A 291 23.26 -26.00 6.27
CA THR A 291 23.61 -24.59 6.46
C THR A 291 24.68 -24.10 5.48
N ALA A 292 25.74 -24.89 5.26
CA ALA A 292 26.80 -24.52 4.32
C ALA A 292 26.27 -24.38 2.88
N GLU A 293 25.40 -25.29 2.47
CA GLU A 293 24.79 -25.27 1.15
C GLU A 293 23.81 -24.11 0.97
N ALA A 294 23.01 -23.81 1.99
CA ALA A 294 22.10 -22.67 2.01
C ALA A 294 22.85 -21.34 1.86
N LEU A 295 23.97 -21.17 2.57
CA LEU A 295 24.79 -19.95 2.52
C LEU A 295 25.46 -19.77 1.14
N GLU A 296 26.03 -20.83 0.56
CA GLU A 296 26.64 -20.76 -0.77
C GLU A 296 25.59 -20.47 -1.87
N THR A 297 24.42 -21.10 -1.79
CA THR A 297 23.32 -20.81 -2.73
C THR A 297 22.85 -19.37 -2.59
N LEU A 298 22.69 -18.88 -1.36
CA LEU A 298 22.29 -17.49 -1.10
C LEU A 298 23.32 -16.49 -1.62
N LYS A 299 24.61 -16.76 -1.42
CA LYS A 299 25.72 -15.92 -1.94
C LYS A 299 25.67 -15.75 -3.45
N ALA A 300 25.30 -16.79 -4.19
CA ALA A 300 25.11 -16.71 -5.64
C ALA A 300 23.84 -15.93 -6.02
N LEU A 301 22.79 -15.99 -5.19
CA LEU A 301 21.51 -15.36 -5.45
C LEU A 301 21.48 -13.85 -5.13
N LEU A 302 22.11 -13.44 -4.02
CA LEU A 302 22.10 -12.07 -3.47
C LEU A 302 22.39 -10.97 -4.51
N PRO A 303 23.43 -11.08 -5.37
CA PRO A 303 23.74 -10.04 -6.36
C PRO A 303 22.64 -9.79 -7.38
N THR A 304 21.73 -10.75 -7.56
CA THR A 304 20.62 -10.64 -8.52
C THR A 304 19.36 -10.03 -7.90
N LEU A 305 19.29 -10.01 -6.56
CA LEU A 305 18.14 -9.54 -5.81
C LEU A 305 18.21 -8.04 -5.55
N SER A 306 17.05 -7.42 -5.45
CA SER A 306 16.92 -6.08 -4.87
C SER A 306 16.94 -6.15 -3.34
N LEU A 307 16.33 -7.21 -2.77
CA LEU A 307 16.41 -7.50 -1.34
C LEU A 307 16.07 -8.98 -1.07
N TYR A 308 16.82 -9.58 -0.15
CA TYR A 308 16.54 -10.84 0.52
C TYR A 308 16.19 -10.52 1.98
N GLY A 309 14.93 -10.68 2.35
CA GLY A 309 14.43 -10.49 3.70
C GLY A 309 14.32 -11.82 4.44
N TYR A 310 15.15 -12.03 5.44
CA TYR A 310 15.04 -13.19 6.33
C TYR A 310 14.35 -12.79 7.64
N ALA A 311 13.24 -13.46 7.94
CA ALA A 311 12.44 -13.20 9.12
C ALA A 311 12.37 -14.45 9.99
N GLN A 312 13.04 -14.40 11.14
CA GLN A 312 13.04 -15.49 12.10
C GLN A 312 11.90 -15.35 13.08
N VAL A 313 11.01 -16.33 13.14
CA VAL A 313 9.90 -16.36 14.07
C VAL A 313 10.30 -17.07 15.36
N ARG A 314 10.12 -16.43 16.51
CA ARG A 314 10.48 -17.04 17.78
C ARG A 314 9.50 -18.17 18.11
N SER A 315 10.03 -19.38 18.25
CA SER A 315 9.28 -20.55 18.69
C SER A 315 9.39 -20.77 20.20
N ARG A 316 8.45 -21.54 20.76
CA ARG A 316 8.50 -22.00 22.17
C ARG A 316 9.62 -23.02 22.42
N TYR A 317 10.08 -23.70 21.37
CA TYR A 317 11.03 -24.81 21.46
C TYR A 317 12.50 -24.41 21.34
N GLY A 318 12.77 -23.15 21.00
CA GLY A 318 14.12 -22.63 20.80
C GLY A 318 14.14 -21.54 19.74
N GLN A 319 15.31 -20.91 19.59
CA GLN A 319 15.62 -20.03 18.47
C GLN A 319 16.78 -20.71 17.71
N GLY A 320 16.55 -21.06 16.45
CA GLY A 320 17.62 -21.60 15.64
C GLY A 320 18.69 -20.55 15.29
N ARG A 321 19.86 -20.99 14.84
CA ARG A 321 21.08 -20.14 14.75
C ARG A 321 21.30 -19.50 13.38
N PHE A 322 20.46 -19.81 12.40
CA PHE A 322 20.72 -19.43 11.02
C PHE A 322 20.78 -17.91 10.80
N ILE A 323 20.05 -17.11 11.59
CA ILE A 323 20.16 -15.65 11.51
C ILE A 323 21.55 -15.13 11.89
N ASP A 324 22.22 -15.78 12.84
CA ASP A 324 23.56 -15.42 13.28
C ASP A 324 24.59 -15.82 12.23
N ASP A 325 24.37 -16.98 11.59
CA ASP A 325 25.17 -17.43 10.45
C ASP A 325 25.06 -16.46 9.28
N LEU A 326 23.85 -16.00 8.95
CA LEU A 326 23.62 -14.97 7.91
C LEU A 326 24.34 -13.66 8.25
N ARG A 327 24.21 -13.17 9.49
CA ARG A 327 24.84 -11.91 9.93
C ARG A 327 26.36 -12.00 9.92
N SER A 328 26.91 -13.18 10.21
CA SER A 328 28.36 -13.41 10.25
C SER A 328 28.96 -13.59 8.85
N HIS A 329 28.25 -14.27 7.93
CA HIS A 329 28.73 -14.48 6.56
C HIS A 329 28.50 -13.26 5.64
N PHE A 330 27.46 -12.47 5.91
CA PHE A 330 27.07 -11.31 5.09
C PHE A 330 26.86 -10.03 5.92
N PRO A 331 27.86 -9.56 6.68
CA PRO A 331 27.69 -8.48 7.65
C PRO A 331 27.34 -7.12 7.04
N SER A 332 27.67 -6.89 5.77
CA SER A 332 27.54 -5.59 5.10
C SER A 332 26.87 -5.69 3.72
N ASP A 333 26.18 -6.79 3.42
CA ASP A 333 25.49 -6.93 2.14
C ASP A 333 24.22 -6.05 2.13
N PRO A 334 24.13 -5.04 1.24
CA PRO A 334 22.98 -4.15 1.19
C PRO A 334 21.69 -4.85 0.73
N ALA A 335 21.81 -6.00 0.07
CA ALA A 335 20.68 -6.80 -0.37
C ALA A 335 20.17 -7.77 0.71
N LEU A 336 20.81 -7.85 1.89
CA LEU A 336 20.37 -8.71 2.99
C LEU A 336 19.70 -7.90 4.10
N ALA A 337 18.45 -8.24 4.42
CA ALA A 337 17.74 -7.73 5.59
C ALA A 337 17.36 -8.88 6.53
N THR A 338 17.69 -8.77 7.82
CA THR A 338 17.31 -9.76 8.83
C THR A 338 16.41 -9.13 9.89
N ALA A 339 15.37 -9.87 10.31
CA ALA A 339 14.44 -9.47 11.36
C ALA A 339 14.08 -10.65 12.26
N GLU A 340 13.84 -10.36 13.54
CA GLU A 340 13.38 -11.34 14.53
C GLU A 340 11.97 -10.97 14.96
N LEU A 341 11.10 -11.97 15.04
CA LEU A 341 9.67 -11.83 15.34
C LEU A 341 9.37 -12.51 16.66
N GLY A 342 9.37 -11.71 17.73
CA GLY A 342 9.05 -12.15 19.08
C GLY A 342 7.57 -12.14 19.43
N GLY A 343 6.75 -11.49 18.60
CA GLY A 343 5.34 -11.21 18.88
C GLY A 343 4.79 -10.10 17.98
N ARG A 344 3.53 -9.70 18.20
CA ARG A 344 2.85 -8.70 17.35
C ARG A 344 3.53 -7.33 17.42
N GLU A 345 4.06 -6.96 18.58
CA GLU A 345 4.79 -5.71 18.81
C GLU A 345 6.07 -5.57 17.97
N SER A 346 6.65 -6.70 17.52
CA SER A 346 7.82 -6.71 16.66
C SER A 346 7.51 -6.50 15.17
N LEU A 347 6.23 -6.55 14.76
CA LEU A 347 5.82 -6.40 13.36
C LEU A 347 6.27 -5.07 12.73
N PRO A 348 6.10 -3.89 13.37
CA PRO A 348 6.47 -2.62 12.73
C PRO A 348 7.98 -2.48 12.52
N SER A 349 8.79 -2.95 13.49
CA SER A 349 10.25 -2.91 13.38
C SER A 349 10.76 -3.93 12.36
N ALA A 350 10.18 -5.13 12.34
CA ALA A 350 10.50 -6.15 11.36
C ALA A 350 10.14 -5.69 9.93
N LEU A 351 8.94 -5.13 9.72
CA LEU A 351 8.53 -4.58 8.43
C LEU A 351 9.50 -3.51 7.93
N LYS A 352 9.93 -2.59 8.81
CA LYS A 352 10.91 -1.55 8.47
C LYS A 352 12.23 -2.16 8.00
N ARG A 353 12.77 -3.14 8.73
CA ARG A 353 14.02 -3.83 8.39
C ARG A 353 13.90 -4.62 7.08
N LEU A 354 12.84 -5.41 6.95
CA LEU A 354 12.55 -6.26 5.79
C LEU A 354 12.23 -5.47 4.51
N LEU A 355 12.01 -4.16 4.60
CA LEU A 355 11.88 -3.29 3.43
C LEU A 355 13.19 -2.55 3.08
N GLY A 356 14.28 -2.78 3.83
CA GLY A 356 15.58 -2.13 3.63
C GLY A 356 15.73 -0.81 4.40
N GLY A 357 14.86 -0.53 5.38
CA GLY A 357 14.95 0.66 6.23
C GLY A 357 16.04 0.54 7.30
N SER A 358 16.66 1.66 7.66
CA SER A 358 17.64 1.71 8.75
C SER A 358 16.98 1.37 10.09
N SER A 359 17.71 0.63 10.93
CA SER A 359 17.34 0.45 12.34
C SER A 359 17.64 1.76 13.05
N ASP A 360 16.59 2.49 13.48
CA ASP A 360 16.72 3.63 14.39
C ASP A 360 16.60 3.11 15.82
#